data_AF-A0A7S1L7C6-F1
#
_entry.id   AF-A0A7S1L7C6-F1
#
_cell.length_a   1.000
_cell.length_b   1.000
_cell.length_c   1.000
_cell.angle_alpha   90.00
_cell.angle_beta   90.00
_cell.angle_gamma   90.00
#
_symmetry.space_group_name_H-M   'P 1'
#
loop_
_entity.id
_entity.type
_entity.pdbx_description
1 polymer ?
#
loop_
_entity_poly.entity_id
_entity_poly.type
_entity_poly.pdbx_seq_one_letter_code
_entity_poly.pdbx_strand_id
1 'polypeptide(L)'
;APESIRVTFSTADLSDTSKHCTRAGQVVPDFAGGSVTCTADDILTSTRRSVLTNNILPAAFAKLSAALKLERLTSNIVVPQGACSHFTIPASHSSTGVANA
;
A
#
# COMPACT_ATOMS: atom_id res chain seq x y z
N ALA A 1 -26.73 -10.47 4.54
CA ALA A 1 -27.09 -9.10 4.14
C ALA A 1 -25.82 -8.41 3.62
N PRO A 2 -25.91 -7.48 2.66
CA PRO A 2 -24.73 -6.76 2.16
C PRO A 2 -24.04 -5.99 3.29
N GLU A 3 -22.72 -6.06 3.35
CA GLU A 3 -21.90 -5.42 4.38
C GLU A 3 -20.93 -4.42 3.73
N SER A 4 -20.46 -3.45 4.51
CA SER A 4 -19.47 -2.48 4.02
C SER A 4 -18.18 -3.17 3.59
N ILE A 5 -17.57 -2.65 2.52
CA ILE A 5 -16.25 -3.08 2.06
C ILE A 5 -15.21 -2.94 3.18
N ARG A 6 -14.30 -3.91 3.23
CA ARG A 6 -13.08 -3.88 4.04
C ARG A 6 -11.91 -3.66 3.09
N VAL A 7 -10.88 -2.97 3.57
CA VAL A 7 -9.66 -2.72 2.80
C VAL A 7 -8.50 -2.77 3.78
N THR A 8 -7.50 -3.57 3.46
CA THR A 8 -6.23 -3.61 4.19
C THR A 8 -5.14 -2.98 3.32
N PHE A 9 -4.41 -2.01 3.87
CA PHE A 9 -3.28 -1.38 3.18
C PHE A 9 -1.98 -2.06 3.58
N SER A 10 -1.20 -2.52 2.60
CA SER A 10 0.20 -2.89 2.82
C SER A 10 1.09 -1.68 2.57
N THR A 11 1.89 -1.30 3.56
CA THR A 11 2.80 -0.16 3.49
C THR A 11 4.27 -0.58 3.57
N ALA A 12 4.57 -1.82 3.16
CA ALA A 12 5.92 -2.40 3.27
C ALA A 12 7.00 -1.53 2.60
N ASP A 13 6.72 -1.03 1.40
CA ASP A 13 7.65 -0.16 0.64
C ASP A 13 7.88 1.20 1.30
N LEU A 14 6.97 1.66 2.17
CA LEU A 14 7.25 2.86 2.95
C LEU A 14 8.41 2.58 3.90
N SER A 15 8.49 1.40 4.54
CA SER A 15 9.55 1.10 5.52
C SER A 15 10.91 0.74 4.89
N ASP A 16 10.94 0.39 3.61
CA ASP A 16 12.16 0.06 2.88
C ASP A 16 12.79 1.30 2.24
N THR A 17 13.93 1.75 2.75
CA THR A 17 14.64 2.95 2.27
C THR A 17 15.20 2.83 0.86
N SER A 18 15.26 1.63 0.29
CA SER A 18 15.59 1.42 -1.13
C SER A 18 14.40 1.67 -2.06
N LYS A 19 13.18 1.76 -1.50
CA LYS A 19 11.91 1.86 -2.24
C LYS A 19 11.28 3.25 -2.22
N HIS A 20 11.83 4.19 -1.46
CA HIS A 20 11.34 5.56 -1.42
C HIS A 20 12.48 6.56 -1.25
N CYS A 21 12.23 7.80 -1.63
CA CYS A 21 13.21 8.87 -1.53
C CYS A 21 13.51 9.23 -0.07
N THR A 22 14.78 9.09 0.33
CA THR A 22 15.28 9.50 1.65
C THR A 22 16.20 10.72 1.58
N ARG A 23 16.75 11.01 0.40
CA ARG A 23 17.59 12.19 0.12
C ARG A 23 17.49 12.60 -1.35
N ALA A 24 17.74 13.87 -1.63
CA ALA A 24 17.85 14.37 -3.01
C ALA A 24 19.05 13.73 -3.73
N GLY A 25 18.90 13.46 -5.03
CA GLY A 25 19.88 12.78 -5.87
C GLY A 25 19.91 11.25 -5.73
N GLN A 26 19.17 10.66 -4.78
CA GLN A 26 18.99 9.21 -4.70
C GLN A 26 18.22 8.71 -5.93
N VAL A 27 18.59 7.56 -6.47
CA VAL A 27 17.81 6.87 -7.50
C VAL A 27 17.01 5.76 -6.84
N VAL A 28 15.70 5.75 -7.04
CA VAL A 28 14.76 4.74 -6.51
C VAL A 28 13.82 4.26 -7.62
N PRO A 29 13.16 3.10 -7.46
CA PRO A 29 12.14 2.67 -8.41
C PRO A 29 11.00 3.70 -8.55
N ASP A 30 10.50 3.89 -9.76
CA ASP A 30 9.31 4.72 -10.02
C ASP A 30 7.98 3.95 -9.86
N PHE A 31 8.08 2.67 -9.49
CA PHE A 31 6.98 1.70 -9.41
C PHE A 31 6.23 1.45 -10.75
N ALA A 32 6.81 1.84 -11.88
CA ALA A 32 6.31 1.63 -13.24
C ALA A 32 7.29 0.86 -14.13
N GLY A 33 8.31 0.23 -13.54
CA GLY A 33 9.35 -0.54 -14.23
C GLY A 33 10.61 0.25 -14.56
N GLY A 34 10.66 1.52 -14.17
CA GLY A 34 11.82 2.39 -14.30
C GLY A 34 12.39 2.82 -12.95
N SER A 35 13.17 3.89 -13.02
CA SER A 35 13.81 4.52 -11.88
C SER A 35 13.69 6.03 -12.01
N VAL A 36 13.60 6.72 -10.87
CA VAL A 36 13.53 8.18 -10.79
C VAL A 36 14.63 8.72 -9.88
N THR A 37 15.18 9.88 -10.24
CA THR A 37 16.08 10.63 -9.36
C THR A 37 15.27 11.52 -8.44
N CYS A 38 15.41 11.30 -7.14
CA CYS A 38 14.71 12.05 -6.10
C CYS A 38 15.14 13.52 -6.08
N THR A 39 14.17 14.42 -5.98
CA THR A 39 14.36 15.82 -5.62
C THR A 39 14.17 16.02 -4.11
N ALA A 40 14.36 17.24 -3.62
CA ALA A 40 14.07 17.58 -2.22
C ALA A 40 12.58 17.39 -1.89
N ASP A 41 11.69 17.62 -2.86
CA ASP A 41 10.24 17.49 -2.70
C ASP A 41 9.76 16.05 -2.68
N ASP A 42 10.56 15.10 -3.16
CA ASP A 42 10.19 13.68 -3.18
C ASP A 42 10.48 12.97 -1.86
N ILE A 43 11.26 13.59 -0.96
CA ILE A 43 11.72 12.95 0.28
C ILE A 43 10.53 12.60 1.18
N LEU A 44 10.38 11.32 1.50
CA LEU A 44 9.37 10.82 2.43
C LEU A 44 9.83 11.03 3.87
N THR A 45 9.62 12.25 4.37
CA THR A 45 9.89 12.58 5.78
C THR A 45 8.99 11.77 6.72
N SER A 46 9.39 11.67 7.99
CA SER A 46 8.58 11.03 9.03
C SER A 46 7.19 11.66 9.16
N THR A 47 7.09 12.98 9.04
CA THR A 47 5.81 13.71 9.04
C THR A 47 4.94 13.33 7.85
N ARG A 48 5.49 13.32 6.62
CA ARG A 48 4.74 12.94 5.42
C ARG A 48 4.25 11.50 5.49
N ARG A 49 5.11 10.59 5.95
CA ARG A 49 4.75 9.19 6.20
C ARG A 49 3.61 9.07 7.20
N SER A 50 3.70 9.76 8.35
CA SER A 50 2.67 9.74 9.38
C SER A 50 1.33 10.25 8.84
N VAL A 51 1.33 11.36 8.08
CA VAL A 51 0.12 11.89 7.45
C VAL A 51 -0.47 10.88 6.45
N LEU A 52 0.36 10.24 5.63
CA LEU A 52 -0.08 9.22 4.69
C LEU A 52 -0.76 8.04 5.41
N THR A 53 -0.09 7.45 6.41
CA THR A 53 -0.57 6.23 7.06
C THR A 53 -1.71 6.47 8.04
N ASN A 54 -1.70 7.58 8.77
CA ASN A 54 -2.62 7.80 9.88
C ASN A 54 -3.82 8.67 9.48
N ASN A 55 -3.73 9.43 8.39
CA ASN A 55 -4.78 10.36 7.98
C ASN A 55 -5.32 10.02 6.59
N ILE A 56 -4.46 10.02 5.56
CA ILE A 56 -4.90 9.89 4.16
C ILE A 56 -5.49 8.51 3.89
N LEU A 57 -4.77 7.43 4.21
CA LEU A 57 -5.25 6.06 3.96
C LEU A 57 -6.55 5.75 4.73
N PRO A 58 -6.68 6.07 6.04
CA PRO A 58 -7.94 5.86 6.75
C PRO A 58 -9.10 6.71 6.20
N ALA A 59 -8.85 7.97 5.83
CA ALA A 59 -9.89 8.83 5.25
C ALA A 59 -10.38 8.30 3.89
N ALA A 60 -9.46 7.78 3.06
CA ALA A 60 -9.83 7.13 1.79
C ALA A 60 -10.69 5.89 2.03
N PHE A 61 -10.30 5.04 2.99
CA PHE A 61 -11.10 3.87 3.38
C PHE A 61 -12.49 4.23 3.92
N ALA A 62 -12.58 5.26 4.78
CA ALA A 62 -13.86 5.71 5.33
C ALA A 62 -14.86 6.12 4.22
N LYS A 63 -14.37 6.76 3.14
CA LYS A 63 -15.20 7.10 1.98
C LYS A 63 -15.65 5.86 1.21
N LEU A 64 -14.75 4.91 0.97
CA LEU A 64 -15.07 3.66 0.25
C LEU A 64 -16.07 2.79 1.03
N SER A 65 -15.83 2.59 2.32
CA SER A 65 -16.69 1.77 3.21
C SER A 65 -18.10 2.34 3.42
N ALA A 66 -18.26 3.66 3.35
CA ALA A 66 -19.56 4.30 3.38
C ALA A 66 -20.35 4.14 2.06
N ALA A 67 -19.65 4.08 0.93
CA ALA A 67 -20.27 4.05 -0.40
C ALA A 67 -20.55 2.62 -0.92
N LEU A 68 -19.70 1.65 -0.56
CA LEU A 68 -19.71 0.31 -1.15
C LEU A 68 -20.22 -0.74 -0.15
N LYS A 69 -21.35 -1.36 -0.50
CA LYS A 69 -21.90 -2.54 0.18
C LYS A 69 -21.89 -3.73 -0.77
N LEU A 70 -21.42 -4.86 -0.27
CA LEU A 70 -21.24 -6.08 -1.06
C LEU A 70 -21.41 -7.33 -0.20
N GLU A 71 -21.59 -8.46 -0.85
CA GLU A 71 -21.44 -9.76 -0.21
C GLU A 71 -19.94 -10.02 0.01
N ARG A 72 -19.55 -10.23 1.27
CA ARG A 72 -18.14 -10.36 1.63
C ARG A 72 -17.64 -11.78 1.44
N LEU A 73 -16.38 -11.90 1.05
CA LEU A 73 -15.65 -13.15 1.15
C LEU A 73 -15.45 -13.54 2.61
N THR A 74 -15.59 -14.83 2.90
CA THR A 74 -15.32 -15.40 4.23
C THR A 74 -13.92 -16.02 4.32
N SER A 75 -13.30 -16.33 3.18
CA SER A 75 -11.94 -16.84 3.08
C SER A 75 -10.91 -15.71 3.02
N ASN A 76 -9.65 -16.03 3.33
CA ASN A 76 -8.54 -15.10 3.15
C ASN A 76 -8.36 -14.74 1.67
N ILE A 77 -7.96 -13.49 1.41
CA ILE A 77 -7.60 -13.03 0.07
C ILE A 77 -6.12 -13.33 -0.14
N VAL A 78 -5.82 -14.25 -1.07
CA VAL A 78 -4.45 -14.60 -1.45
C VAL A 78 -4.02 -13.75 -2.64
N VAL A 79 -2.89 -13.07 -2.54
CA VAL A 79 -2.29 -12.28 -3.62
C VAL A 79 -1.41 -13.22 -4.46
N PRO A 80 -1.75 -13.46 -5.75
CA PRO A 80 -0.95 -14.33 -6.61
C PRO A 80 0.50 -13.88 -6.73
N GLN A 81 1.42 -14.85 -6.82
CA GLN A 81 2.83 -14.53 -7.07
C GLN A 81 2.99 -13.85 -8.43
N GLY A 82 3.84 -12.83 -8.49
CA GLY A 82 4.08 -12.04 -9.70
C GLY A 82 3.03 -10.96 -9.99
N ALA A 83 1.92 -10.90 -9.24
CA ALA A 83 1.04 -9.75 -9.26
C ALA A 83 1.78 -8.51 -8.73
N CYS A 84 1.45 -7.32 -9.24
CA CYS A 84 2.01 -6.04 -8.77
C CYS A 84 3.55 -6.05 -8.63
N SER A 85 4.26 -6.51 -9.67
CA SER A 85 5.71 -6.79 -9.66
C SER A 85 6.63 -5.66 -9.20
N HIS A 86 6.13 -4.42 -9.15
CA HIS A 86 6.89 -3.27 -8.71
C HIS A 86 6.79 -3.01 -7.20
N PHE A 87 5.82 -3.60 -6.51
CA PHE A 87 5.58 -3.42 -5.08
C PHE A 87 6.07 -4.59 -4.25
N THR A 88 6.40 -4.33 -3.00
CA THR A 88 6.76 -5.38 -2.04
C THR A 88 5.49 -6.04 -1.53
N ILE A 89 5.28 -7.31 -1.89
CA ILE A 89 4.22 -8.14 -1.36
C ILE A 89 4.78 -8.98 -0.20
N PRO A 90 4.30 -8.81 1.05
CA PRO A 90 4.68 -9.67 2.16
C PRO A 90 4.41 -11.15 1.81
N ALA A 91 5.36 -12.03 2.11
CA ALA A 91 5.25 -13.45 1.74
C ALA A 91 3.96 -14.11 2.27
N SER A 92 3.48 -13.68 3.44
CA SER A 92 2.22 -14.15 4.02
C SER A 92 0.98 -13.84 3.16
N HIS A 93 1.00 -12.76 2.37
CA HIS A 93 -0.11 -12.41 1.48
C HIS A 93 -0.25 -13.39 0.31
N SER A 94 0.85 -14.02 -0.12
CA SER A 94 0.85 -15.02 -1.19
C SER A 94 0.75 -16.46 -0.69
N SER A 95 1.01 -16.72 0.60
CA SER A 95 0.88 -18.06 1.19
C SER A 95 -0.45 -18.23 1.94
N THR A 96 -0.59 -17.59 3.09
CA THR A 96 -1.77 -17.70 3.96
C THR A 96 -2.91 -16.77 3.52
N GLY A 97 -2.58 -15.67 2.84
CA GLY A 97 -3.52 -14.63 2.45
C GLY A 97 -3.88 -13.67 3.60
N VAL A 98 -4.65 -12.65 3.26
CA VAL A 98 -5.11 -11.62 4.20
C VAL A 98 -6.53 -11.94 4.65
N ALA A 99 -6.71 -12.16 5.95
CA ALA A 99 -8.01 -12.40 6.55
C ALA A 99 -8.79 -11.09 6.73
N ASN A 100 -10.12 -11.16 6.64
CA ASN A 100 -11.02 -10.04 6.90
C ASN A 100 -10.73 -8.77 6.07
N ALA A 101 -10.13 -8.93 4.89
CA ALA A 101 -9.89 -7.86 3.93
C ALA A 101 -11.04 -7.69 2.95
#